data_AF-A0A532DAJ2-F1
#
_entry.id   AF-A0A532DAJ2-F1
#
_cell.length_a   1.000
_cell.length_b   1.000
_cell.length_c   1.000
_cell.angle_alpha   90.00
_cell.angle_beta   90.00
_cell.angle_gamma   90.00
#
_symmetry.space_group_name_H-M   'P 1'
#
loop_
_entity.id
_entity.type
_entity.pdbx_description
1 polymer ?
#
loop_
_entity_poly.entity_id
_entity_poly.type
_entity_poly.pdbx_seq_one_letter_code
_entity_poly.pdbx_strand_id
1 'polypeptide(L)' 'MSMELAKTLYAKMPAANEKARKKFGRALTLSEKVLVSHADNFDTQTWDRGKAMLALRPDRVAM' A
#
# COMPACT_ATOMS: atom_id res chain seq x y z
N MET A 1 14.73 5.70 -14.71
CA MET A 1 13.51 4.86 -14.71
C MET A 1 13.32 4.08 -13.40
N SER A 2 13.93 2.91 -13.16
CA SER A 2 13.58 2.10 -11.95
C SER A 2 13.87 2.80 -10.61
N MET A 3 14.94 3.60 -10.54
CA MET A 3 15.27 4.30 -9.29
C MET A 3 14.37 5.49 -8.99
N GLU A 4 13.78 6.12 -9.99
CA GLU A 4 12.86 7.25 -9.75
C GLU A 4 11.52 6.74 -9.23
N LEU A 5 10.99 5.66 -9.80
CA LEU A 5 9.78 5.00 -9.31
C LEU A 5 9.90 4.64 -7.83
N ALA A 6 11.01 4.02 -7.44
CA ALA A 6 11.28 3.67 -6.05
C ALA A 6 11.33 4.92 -5.14
N LYS A 7 12.05 5.97 -5.55
CA LYS A 7 12.11 7.23 -4.76
C LYS A 7 10.74 7.85 -4.58
N THR A 8 9.93 7.92 -5.64
CA THR A 8 8.57 8.46 -5.57
C THR A 8 7.66 7.61 -4.68
N LEU A 9 7.74 6.29 -4.76
CA LEU A 9 6.99 5.39 -3.89
C LEU A 9 7.37 5.64 -2.43
N TYR A 10 8.65 5.52 -2.08
CA TYR A 10 9.12 5.68 -0.70
C TYR A 10 8.82 7.08 -0.14
N ALA A 11 8.80 8.12 -0.96
CA ALA A 11 8.37 9.46 -0.53
C ALA A 11 6.87 9.52 -0.14
N LYS A 12 6.01 8.73 -0.80
CA LYS A 12 4.56 8.67 -0.53
C LYS A 12 4.19 7.69 0.61
N MET A 13 5.01 6.66 0.85
CA MET A 13 4.72 5.60 1.83
C MET A 13 4.40 6.10 3.26
N PRO A 14 5.10 7.11 3.83
CA PRO A 14 4.82 7.55 5.21
C PRO A 14 3.37 8.00 5.41
N ALA A 15 2.85 8.81 4.48
CA ALA A 15 1.47 9.32 4.54
C ALA A 15 0.44 8.18 4.38
N ALA A 16 0.69 7.24 3.47
CA ALA A 16 -0.18 6.07 3.28
C ALA A 16 -0.21 5.18 4.54
N ASN A 17 0.96 4.94 5.15
CA ASN A 17 1.08 4.15 6.36
C ASN A 17 0.40 4.80 7.57
N GLU A 18 0.49 6.12 7.71
CA GLU A 18 -0.20 6.84 8.78
C GLU A 18 -1.72 6.74 8.63
N LYS A 19 -2.22 6.93 7.40
CA LYS A 19 -3.64 6.79 7.06
C LYS A 19 -4.15 5.39 7.37
N ALA A 20 -3.40 4.35 7.01
CA ALA A 20 -3.77 2.97 7.32
C ALA A 20 -3.70 2.62 8.80
N ARG A 21 -2.69 3.12 9.53
CA ARG A 21 -2.61 2.95 10.98
C ARG A 21 -3.84 3.54 11.66
N LYS A 22 -4.30 4.73 11.22
CA LYS A 22 -5.52 5.37 11.70
C LYS A 22 -6.78 4.55 11.34
N LYS A 23 -6.94 4.11 10.08
CA LYS A 23 -8.11 3.33 9.63
C LYS A 23 -8.21 1.95 10.28
N PHE A 24 -7.09 1.27 10.51
CA PHE A 24 -7.08 -0.09 11.06
C PHE A 24 -7.02 -0.15 12.58
N GLY A 25 -6.70 0.97 13.25
CA GLY A 25 -6.64 1.06 14.71
C GLY A 25 -5.55 0.19 15.36
N ARG A 26 -4.53 -0.21 14.60
CA ARG A 26 -3.44 -1.09 15.09
C ARG A 26 -2.13 -0.85 14.35
N ALA A 27 -1.03 -1.40 14.88
CA ALA A 27 0.24 -1.42 14.17
C ALA A 27 0.14 -2.23 12.86
N LEU A 28 0.84 -1.75 11.83
CA LEU A 28 0.93 -2.40 10.52
C LEU A 28 2.15 -3.32 10.48
N THR A 29 1.97 -4.52 9.95
CA THR A 29 3.10 -5.39 9.57
C THR A 29 3.86 -4.79 8.38
N LEU A 30 5.05 -5.32 8.09
CA LEU A 30 5.80 -4.89 6.89
C LEU A 30 4.97 -5.10 5.61
N SER A 31 4.36 -6.27 5.46
CA SER A 31 3.54 -6.59 4.29
C SER A 31 2.34 -5.65 4.16
N GLU A 32 1.69 -5.28 5.26
CA GLU A 32 0.58 -4.32 5.22
C GLU A 32 1.01 -2.93 4.77
N LYS A 33 2.18 -2.46 5.24
CA LYS A 33 2.73 -1.17 4.79
C LYS A 33 2.97 -1.17 3.27
N VAL A 34 3.50 -2.27 2.73
CA VAL A 34 3.70 -2.44 1.29
C VAL A 34 2.35 -2.45 0.58
N LEU A 35 1.42 -3.33 0.95
CA LEU A 35 0.12 -3.46 0.29
C LEU A 35 -0.70 -2.16 0.28
N VAL A 36 -0.75 -1.46 1.42
CA VAL A 36 -1.44 -0.16 1.54
C VAL A 36 -0.81 0.88 0.62
N SER A 37 0.51 0.92 0.54
CA SER A 37 1.22 1.91 -0.29
C SER A 37 1.03 1.69 -1.79
N HIS A 38 0.62 0.49 -2.21
CA HIS A 38 0.35 0.14 -3.59
C HIS A 38 -1.16 -0.02 -3.89
N ALA A 39 -2.05 0.38 -2.97
CA ALA A 39 -3.48 0.35 -3.23
C ALA A 39 -3.85 1.36 -4.32
N ASP A 40 -4.75 0.97 -5.23
CA ASP A 40 -5.27 1.85 -6.28
C ASP A 40 -6.01 3.05 -5.68
N ASN A 41 -6.97 2.77 -4.80
CA ASN A 41 -7.66 3.76 -3.98
C ASN A 41 -7.89 3.22 -2.56
N PHE A 42 -7.17 3.80 -1.60
CA PHE A 42 -7.22 3.36 -0.21
C PHE A 42 -8.61 3.53 0.46
N ASP A 43 -9.35 4.58 0.08
CA ASP A 43 -10.59 4.97 0.75
C ASP A 43 -11.75 4.05 0.36
N THR A 44 -11.85 3.73 -0.94
CA THR A 44 -12.88 2.84 -1.49
C THR A 44 -12.52 1.36 -1.33
N GLN A 45 -11.25 1.03 -1.08
CA GLN A 45 -10.82 -0.36 -0.87
C GLN A 45 -11.41 -0.94 0.43
N THR A 46 -11.98 -2.14 0.32
CA THR A 46 -12.33 -2.99 1.45
C THR A 46 -11.08 -3.65 2.02
N TRP A 47 -10.87 -3.53 3.33
CA TRP A 47 -9.70 -4.08 4.02
C TRP A 47 -10.14 -5.17 5.00
N ASP A 48 -10.02 -6.43 4.60
CA ASP A 48 -10.30 -7.58 5.45
C ASP A 48 -9.29 -8.71 5.17
N ARG A 49 -8.58 -9.14 6.23
CA ARG A 49 -7.50 -10.12 6.11
C ARG A 49 -8.06 -11.48 5.74
N GLY A 50 -7.53 -12.09 4.69
CA GLY A 50 -7.95 -13.42 4.22
C GLY A 50 -9.31 -13.47 3.52
N LYS A 51 -9.93 -12.31 3.25
CA LYS A 51 -11.26 -12.23 2.62
C LYS A 51 -11.32 -11.22 1.49
N ALA A 52 -10.75 -10.04 1.67
CA ALA A 52 -10.83 -8.98 0.67
C ALA A 52 -9.91 -9.27 -0.52
N MET A 53 -10.43 -9.06 -1.74
CA MET A 53 -9.60 -8.93 -2.93
C MET A 53 -9.10 -7.48 -3.02
N LEU A 54 -7.78 -7.30 -3.09
CA LEU A 54 -7.17 -5.97 -3.10
C LEU A 54 -6.96 -5.47 -4.52
N ALA A 55 -7.44 -4.26 -4.83
CA ALA A 55 -7.08 -3.54 -6.05
C ALA A 55 -5.74 -2.84 -5.83
N LEU A 56 -4.69 -3.36 -6.46
CA LEU A 56 -3.31 -2.88 -6.31
C LEU A 56 -2.75 -2.36 -7.64
N ARG A 57 -1.73 -1.51 -7.53
CA ARG A 57 -0.90 -1.02 -8.64
C ARG A 57 0.53 -1.54 -8.47
N PRO A 58 0.87 -2.70 -9.06
CA PRO A 58 2.24 -3.22 -9.05
C PRO A 58 3.19 -2.28 -9.80
N ASP A 59 4.40 -2.10 -9.29
CA ASP A 59 5.37 -1.17 -9.89
C ASP A 59 6.06 -1.73 -11.14
N ARG A 60 6.17 -3.07 -11.25
CA ARG A 60 6.85 -3.74 -12.36
C ARG A 60 6.35 -5.17 -12.57
N VAL A 61 6.59 -5.69 -13.76
CA VAL A 61 6.36 -7.09 -14.14
C VAL A 61 7.68 -7.69 -14.64
N ALA A 62 7.97 -8.92 -14.26
CA ALA A 62 9.03 -9.74 -14.83
C ALA A 62 8.39 -11.05 -15.30
N MET A 63 8.72 -11.48 -16.51
CA MET A 63 8.21 -12.70 -17.14
C MET A 63 9.35 -13.68 -17.37
#